data_AF-A0A161SUN7-F1
#
_entry.id   AF-A0A161SUN7-F1
#
_cell.length_a   1.000
_cell.length_b   1.000
_cell.length_c   1.000
_cell.angle_alpha   90.00
_cell.angle_beta   90.00
_cell.angle_gamma   90.00
#
_symmetry.space_group_name_H-M   'P 1'
#
loop_
_entity.id
_entity.type
_entity.pdbx_description
1 polymer ?
#
loop_
_entity_poly.entity_id
_entity_poly.type
_entity_poly.pdbx_seq_one_letter_code
_entity_poly.pdbx_strand_id
1 'polypeptide(L)'
;MMTSSPNFKPLRILLSEGTSTSAREAVTVLGLAGHVVDVCDPAAAGLARFSRFVRMYHRCPGMRENPLGFLRFIEGLLATGDYDVLLPVHEQGFLFAKVQERLRPLAGLALPSFASYRAAHSKAGFSRMLSELGLPQPETQIVAGADVLRNAVRFPCVIKTAIGTASRGVWVVRDGADLALASTELEVGNHFAGEVLVQAHAAGATEKAQGVFCRGELVGFHVTRQIMEGAGGGDAIKRSVRRDRVRGDLAAIGRHLAWHGALSIDFIMPDDDSGPFYIDCNPRLVEPMAAWLAGVDLVDLLLRISLGETPDVAPATREGVVTHQAMQVLLGSAQRGGDRRDLLCICRDIWCRRGDYAGSTEELTPVRIDRLSVAPLMMTALLLLVSPGLSHVLAKRGWGAHLLDAGTVAAIESEMF
;
A
#
# COMPACT_ATOMS: atom_id res chain seq x y z
N MET A 1 -22.34 9.41 11.49
CA MET A 1 -22.42 10.73 10.85
C MET A 1 -21.60 11.67 11.72
N MET A 2 -20.36 11.94 11.34
CA MET A 2 -19.60 13.02 11.94
C MET A 2 -20.30 14.34 11.57
N THR A 3 -20.55 15.17 12.58
CA THR A 3 -21.20 16.46 12.46
C THR A 3 -20.44 17.34 11.49
N SER A 4 -21.12 17.87 10.47
CA SER A 4 -20.53 18.78 9.48
C SER A 4 -19.99 20.03 10.17
N SER A 5 -18.68 20.22 10.12
CA SER A 5 -18.03 21.45 10.58
C SER A 5 -18.56 22.64 9.76
N PRO A 6 -18.96 23.76 10.40
CA PRO A 6 -19.66 24.87 9.75
C PRO A 6 -18.86 25.66 8.69
N ASN A 7 -17.63 25.26 8.37
CA ASN A 7 -16.76 25.87 7.35
C ASN A 7 -16.23 24.85 6.31
N PHE A 8 -16.95 23.75 6.05
CA PHE A 8 -16.49 22.74 5.09
C PHE A 8 -16.37 23.31 3.67
N LYS A 9 -15.13 23.40 3.16
CA LYS A 9 -14.82 23.73 1.77
C LYS A 9 -14.37 22.45 1.04
N PRO A 10 -15.11 21.98 0.02
CA PRO A 10 -14.65 20.86 -0.81
C PRO A 10 -13.30 21.17 -1.47
N LEU A 11 -12.29 20.35 -1.19
CA LEU A 11 -11.02 20.35 -1.90
C LEU A 11 -11.13 19.64 -3.26
N ARG A 12 -10.32 20.09 -4.21
CA ARG A 12 -10.08 19.44 -5.51
C ARG A 12 -8.76 18.69 -5.46
N ILE A 13 -8.84 17.38 -5.58
CA ILE A 13 -7.73 16.48 -5.29
C ILE A 13 -7.38 15.69 -6.54
N LEU A 14 -6.09 15.67 -6.88
CA LEU A 14 -5.55 14.81 -7.94
C LEU A 14 -4.89 13.58 -7.30
N LEU A 15 -5.46 12.40 -7.49
CA LEU A 15 -4.79 11.14 -7.17
C LEU A 15 -3.87 10.74 -8.32
N SER A 16 -2.63 10.41 -8.01
CA SER A 16 -1.62 10.05 -9.02
C SER A 16 -1.62 8.58 -9.45
N GLU A 17 -2.64 7.81 -9.04
CA GLU A 17 -2.81 6.39 -9.34
C GLU A 17 -4.28 5.98 -9.16
N GLY A 18 -4.77 5.00 -9.91
CA GLY A 18 -6.17 4.56 -9.89
C GLY A 18 -6.40 3.05 -9.97
N THR A 19 -5.36 2.23 -10.01
CA THR A 19 -5.45 0.78 -10.19
C THR A 19 -5.32 0.00 -8.87
N SER A 20 -4.63 0.54 -7.86
CA SER A 20 -4.46 -0.13 -6.57
C SER A 20 -5.74 -0.18 -5.72
N THR A 21 -5.80 -1.13 -4.79
CA THR A 21 -6.85 -1.20 -3.76
C THR A 21 -6.83 0.06 -2.90
N SER A 22 -5.63 0.54 -2.55
CA SER A 22 -5.43 1.77 -1.77
C SER A 22 -5.99 3.01 -2.47
N ALA A 23 -5.74 3.18 -3.77
CA ALA A 23 -6.33 4.28 -4.54
C ALA A 23 -7.85 4.18 -4.61
N ARG A 24 -8.38 3.00 -4.87
CA ARG A 24 -9.84 2.78 -4.90
C ARG A 24 -10.48 3.15 -3.56
N GLU A 25 -9.91 2.71 -2.45
CA GLU A 25 -10.42 3.03 -1.12
C GLU A 25 -10.29 4.52 -0.78
N ALA A 26 -9.15 5.15 -1.09
CA ALA A 26 -8.95 6.58 -0.91
C ALA A 26 -10.02 7.40 -1.67
N VAL A 27 -10.35 7.03 -2.91
CA VAL A 27 -11.45 7.65 -3.67
C VAL A 27 -12.78 7.56 -2.94
N THR A 28 -13.12 6.39 -2.34
CA THR A 28 -14.35 6.27 -1.52
C THR A 28 -14.32 7.23 -0.36
N VAL A 29 -13.23 7.24 0.42
CA VAL A 29 -13.10 8.07 1.62
C VAL A 29 -13.24 9.56 1.27
N LEU A 30 -12.51 10.02 0.26
CA LEU A 30 -12.57 11.40 -0.23
C LEU A 30 -13.96 11.80 -0.73
N GLY A 31 -14.61 10.91 -1.48
CA GLY A 31 -15.96 11.14 -1.98
C GLY A 31 -17.03 11.18 -0.88
N LEU A 32 -16.89 10.34 0.15
CA LEU A 32 -17.76 10.37 1.34
C LEU A 32 -17.53 11.64 2.18
N ALA A 33 -16.30 12.14 2.24
CA ALA A 33 -15.97 13.40 2.88
C ALA A 33 -16.49 14.62 2.09
N GLY A 34 -16.90 14.46 0.82
CA GLY A 34 -17.48 15.51 -0.01
C GLY A 34 -16.47 16.27 -0.87
N HIS A 35 -15.26 15.73 -1.06
CA HIS A 35 -14.24 16.31 -1.93
C HIS A 35 -14.47 15.96 -3.41
N VAL A 36 -13.85 16.75 -4.29
CA VAL A 36 -13.85 16.51 -5.74
C VAL A 36 -12.56 15.77 -6.10
N VAL A 37 -12.69 14.61 -6.72
CA VAL A 37 -11.56 13.72 -6.98
C VAL A 37 -11.36 13.50 -8.47
N ASP A 38 -10.17 13.81 -8.95
CA ASP A 38 -9.68 13.36 -10.25
C ASP A 38 -8.56 12.34 -10.05
N VAL A 39 -8.41 11.44 -11.02
CA VAL A 39 -7.47 10.33 -10.95
C VAL A 39 -6.61 10.31 -12.21
N CYS A 40 -5.31 10.12 -12.04
CA CYS A 40 -4.35 9.85 -13.12
C CYS A 40 -3.91 8.39 -13.06
N ASP A 41 -3.97 7.68 -14.19
CA ASP A 41 -3.44 6.32 -14.27
C ASP A 41 -3.11 5.94 -15.73
N PRO A 42 -2.03 5.17 -15.98
CA PRO A 42 -1.72 4.68 -17.32
C PRO A 42 -2.73 3.65 -17.86
N ALA A 43 -3.36 2.88 -16.97
CA ALA A 43 -4.37 1.90 -17.31
C ALA A 43 -5.66 2.62 -17.74
N ALA A 44 -6.22 2.19 -18.87
CA ALA A 44 -7.47 2.75 -19.37
C ALA A 44 -8.68 2.45 -18.46
N ALA A 45 -8.57 1.44 -17.59
CA ALA A 45 -9.63 0.96 -16.71
C ALA A 45 -9.10 0.43 -15.37
N GLY A 46 -8.45 1.31 -14.59
CA GLY A 46 -8.10 1.02 -13.18
C GLY A 46 -9.35 0.92 -12.29
N LEU A 47 -9.21 0.34 -11.09
CA LEU A 47 -10.31 0.16 -10.14
C LEU A 47 -11.05 1.46 -9.82
N ALA A 48 -10.31 2.56 -9.61
CA ALA A 48 -10.86 3.88 -9.30
C ALA A 48 -11.76 4.42 -10.41
N ARG A 49 -11.56 4.03 -11.69
CA ARG A 49 -12.43 4.44 -12.80
C ARG A 49 -13.89 4.02 -12.57
N PHE A 50 -14.10 2.92 -11.86
CA PHE A 50 -15.40 2.39 -11.53
C PHE A 50 -15.90 2.92 -10.19
N SER A 51 -15.82 4.24 -9.99
CA SER A 51 -16.35 4.91 -8.82
C SER A 51 -17.12 6.17 -9.21
N ARG A 52 -18.31 6.33 -8.63
CA ARG A 52 -19.11 7.54 -8.84
C ARG A 52 -18.48 8.80 -8.23
N PHE A 53 -17.49 8.64 -7.37
CA PHE A 53 -16.78 9.74 -6.70
C PHE A 53 -15.63 10.29 -7.54
N VAL A 54 -15.25 9.62 -8.64
CA VAL A 54 -14.30 10.15 -9.60
C VAL A 54 -15.02 11.09 -10.55
N ARG A 55 -14.60 12.35 -10.59
CA ARG A 55 -15.08 13.35 -11.54
C ARG A 55 -14.41 13.15 -12.89
N MET A 56 -13.08 13.15 -12.92
CA MET A 56 -12.29 12.91 -14.14
C MET A 56 -11.26 11.80 -13.96
N TYR A 57 -11.10 11.00 -15.01
CA TYR A 57 -10.06 9.96 -15.09
C TYR A 57 -9.14 10.27 -16.25
N HIS A 58 -7.92 10.73 -15.94
CA HIS A 58 -6.89 11.12 -16.86
C HIS A 58 -5.99 9.93 -17.19
N ARG A 59 -5.89 9.58 -18.48
CA ARG A 59 -4.92 8.59 -18.92
C ARG A 59 -3.55 9.25 -19.05
N CYS A 60 -2.56 8.77 -18.31
CA CYS A 60 -1.22 9.32 -18.28
C CYS A 60 -0.17 8.34 -18.84
N PRO A 61 1.07 8.78 -19.11
CA PRO A 61 2.20 7.87 -19.32
C PRO A 61 2.44 7.00 -18.07
N GLY A 62 2.97 5.80 -18.25
CA GLY A 62 3.40 4.96 -17.13
C GLY A 62 4.69 5.50 -16.52
N MET A 63 4.75 5.61 -15.20
CA MET A 63 5.92 6.11 -14.47
C MET A 63 7.12 5.17 -14.64
N ARG A 64 6.87 3.87 -14.71
CA ARG A 64 7.92 2.86 -14.87
C ARG A 64 8.64 3.01 -16.21
N GLU A 65 7.87 3.14 -17.28
CA GLU A 65 8.38 3.20 -18.66
C GLU A 65 8.88 4.60 -19.04
N ASN A 66 8.26 5.66 -18.51
CA ASN A 66 8.61 7.04 -18.84
C ASN A 66 8.38 7.99 -17.65
N PRO A 67 9.25 7.98 -16.63
CA PRO A 67 9.07 8.77 -15.41
C PRO A 67 9.04 10.29 -15.68
N LEU A 68 9.86 10.78 -16.62
CA LEU A 68 9.83 12.20 -17.02
C LEU A 68 8.56 12.59 -17.76
N GLY A 69 8.05 11.72 -18.65
CA GLY A 69 6.79 11.94 -19.34
C GLY A 69 5.59 11.94 -18.38
N PHE A 70 5.60 11.04 -17.40
CA PHE A 70 4.63 11.04 -16.31
C PHE A 70 4.70 12.33 -15.48
N LEU A 71 5.91 12.76 -15.08
CA LEU A 71 6.09 14.01 -14.33
C LEU A 71 5.54 15.22 -15.10
N ARG A 72 5.94 15.41 -16.36
CA ARG A 72 5.44 16.52 -17.20
C ARG A 72 3.91 16.51 -17.34
N PHE A 73 3.31 15.33 -17.40
CA PHE A 73 1.86 15.18 -17.46
C PHE A 73 1.19 15.67 -16.17
N ILE A 74 1.73 15.27 -15.01
CA ILE A 74 1.25 15.74 -13.71
C ILE A 74 1.44 17.25 -13.56
N GLU A 75 2.62 17.79 -13.86
CA GLU A 75 2.90 19.24 -13.82
C GLU A 75 1.93 20.02 -14.72
N GLY A 76 1.66 19.52 -15.93
CA GLY A 76 0.71 20.12 -16.85
C GLY A 76 -0.73 20.15 -16.31
N LEU A 77 -1.18 19.08 -15.65
CA LEU A 77 -2.50 19.03 -15.01
C LEU A 77 -2.56 19.98 -13.81
N LEU A 78 -1.54 20.02 -12.97
CA LEU A 78 -1.51 20.91 -11.81
C LEU A 78 -1.41 22.38 -12.21
N ALA A 79 -0.70 22.70 -13.30
CA ALA A 79 -0.56 24.07 -13.78
C ALA A 79 -1.84 24.60 -14.47
N THR A 80 -2.66 23.72 -15.05
CA THR A 80 -3.87 24.11 -15.79
C THR A 80 -5.17 23.85 -15.03
N GLY A 81 -5.13 22.99 -14.02
CA GLY A 81 -6.28 22.64 -13.19
C GLY A 81 -6.20 23.30 -11.82
N ASP A 82 -7.36 23.71 -11.30
CA ASP A 82 -7.46 24.16 -9.90
C ASP A 82 -7.43 22.92 -8.99
N TYR A 83 -6.24 22.46 -8.62
CA TYR A 83 -6.06 21.38 -7.64
C TYR A 83 -5.51 21.96 -6.34
N ASP A 84 -6.20 21.68 -5.24
CA ASP A 84 -5.74 22.06 -3.91
C ASP A 84 -4.65 21.09 -3.42
N VAL A 85 -4.76 19.79 -3.75
CA VAL A 85 -3.85 18.74 -3.26
C VAL A 85 -3.49 17.74 -4.37
N LEU A 86 -2.21 17.42 -4.49
CA LEU A 86 -1.71 16.22 -5.19
C LEU A 86 -1.54 15.10 -4.16
N LEU A 87 -2.27 14.00 -4.33
CA LEU A 87 -2.27 12.88 -3.38
C LEU A 87 -1.58 11.64 -3.97
N PRO A 88 -0.30 11.36 -3.60
CA PRO A 88 0.33 10.09 -3.91
C PRO A 88 -0.23 8.99 -3.02
N VAL A 89 -0.83 7.97 -3.64
CA VAL A 89 -1.43 6.81 -2.95
C VAL A 89 -0.67 5.51 -3.21
N HIS A 90 0.41 5.57 -4.01
CA HIS A 90 1.28 4.45 -4.35
C HIS A 90 2.74 4.91 -4.54
N GLU A 91 3.51 4.20 -5.36
CA GLU A 91 4.95 4.43 -5.59
C GLU A 91 5.32 5.81 -6.16
N GLN A 92 4.35 6.58 -6.69
CA GLN A 92 4.63 7.90 -7.27
C GLN A 92 5.22 8.89 -6.27
N GLY A 93 4.98 8.66 -4.96
CA GLY A 93 5.57 9.47 -3.90
C GLY A 93 7.10 9.53 -3.96
N PHE A 94 7.78 8.50 -4.46
CA PHE A 94 9.25 8.48 -4.61
C PHE A 94 9.72 9.56 -5.59
N LEU A 95 9.09 9.58 -6.77
CA LEU A 95 9.32 10.59 -7.79
C LEU A 95 8.99 11.99 -7.26
N PHE A 96 7.81 12.15 -6.67
CA PHE A 96 7.38 13.46 -6.18
C PHE A 96 8.23 13.98 -5.03
N ALA A 97 8.79 13.12 -4.18
CA ALA A 97 9.74 13.51 -3.13
C ALA A 97 11.05 14.04 -3.74
N LYS A 98 11.53 13.46 -4.86
CA LYS A 98 12.71 13.94 -5.59
C LYS A 98 12.50 15.35 -6.15
N VAL A 99 11.32 15.62 -6.70
CA VAL A 99 11.02 16.89 -7.39
C VAL A 99 10.08 17.81 -6.60
N GLN A 100 10.03 17.66 -5.28
CA GLN A 100 9.01 18.27 -4.43
C GLN A 100 8.95 19.80 -4.58
N GLU A 101 10.10 20.46 -4.72
CA GLU A 101 10.16 21.93 -4.89
C GLU A 101 9.52 22.44 -6.19
N ARG A 102 9.44 21.59 -7.23
CA ARG A 102 8.73 21.90 -8.48
C ARG A 102 7.21 21.78 -8.33
N LEU A 103 6.74 20.91 -7.43
CA LEU A 103 5.34 20.57 -7.26
C LEU A 103 4.63 21.41 -6.19
N ARG A 104 5.32 21.78 -5.11
CA ARG A 104 4.77 22.58 -3.99
C ARG A 104 4.10 23.89 -4.41
N PRO A 105 4.60 24.65 -5.40
CA PRO A 105 3.92 25.87 -5.86
C PRO A 105 2.60 25.59 -6.59
N LEU A 106 2.37 24.37 -7.06
CA LEU A 106 1.23 24.01 -7.91
C LEU A 106 0.08 23.38 -7.13
N ALA A 107 0.37 22.63 -6.06
CA ALA A 107 -0.64 22.03 -5.18
C ALA A 107 -0.04 21.67 -3.82
N GLY A 108 -0.90 21.54 -2.80
CA GLY A 108 -0.53 20.97 -1.51
C GLY A 108 0.00 19.54 -1.65
N LEU A 109 1.09 19.24 -0.94
CA LEU A 109 1.79 17.96 -1.06
C LEU A 109 2.57 17.63 0.22
N ALA A 110 2.06 16.69 1.01
CA ALA A 110 2.78 16.15 2.16
C ALA A 110 3.67 14.97 1.79
N LEU A 111 4.96 15.22 1.68
CA LEU A 111 6.01 14.23 1.52
C LEU A 111 7.23 14.61 2.37
N PRO A 112 8.01 13.62 2.83
CA PRO A 112 9.27 13.87 3.54
C PRO A 112 10.37 14.28 2.54
N SER A 113 11.58 14.52 3.04
CA SER A 113 12.74 14.70 2.16
C SER A 113 12.96 13.47 1.27
N PHE A 114 13.55 13.65 0.10
CA PHE A 114 13.87 12.52 -0.79
C PHE A 114 14.80 11.48 -0.13
N ALA A 115 15.76 11.94 0.68
CA ALA A 115 16.65 11.05 1.41
C ALA A 115 15.89 10.19 2.43
N SER A 116 14.98 10.80 3.21
CA SER A 116 14.12 10.09 4.15
C SER A 116 13.20 9.10 3.44
N TYR A 117 12.58 9.53 2.33
CA TYR A 117 11.70 8.67 1.52
C TYR A 117 12.46 7.43 1.03
N ARG A 118 13.64 7.63 0.44
CA ARG A 118 14.50 6.54 -0.06
C ARG A 118 14.91 5.57 1.04
N ALA A 119 15.27 6.08 2.22
CA ALA A 119 15.64 5.25 3.35
C ALA A 119 14.50 4.36 3.82
N ALA A 120 13.26 4.89 3.86
CA ALA A 120 12.08 4.12 4.23
C ALA A 120 11.62 3.15 3.13
N HIS A 121 11.74 3.54 1.86
CA HIS A 121 11.26 2.77 0.70
C HIS A 121 12.11 1.53 0.41
N SER A 122 13.43 1.64 0.51
CA SER A 122 14.33 0.50 0.31
C SER A 122 14.21 -0.47 1.48
N LYS A 123 13.96 -1.75 1.21
CA LYS A 123 13.94 -2.81 2.23
C LYS A 123 15.26 -2.87 2.99
N ALA A 124 16.38 -2.67 2.30
CA ALA A 124 17.71 -2.64 2.92
C ALA A 124 17.91 -1.37 3.76
N GLY A 125 17.45 -0.22 3.27
CA GLY A 125 17.46 1.04 4.02
C GLY A 125 16.62 0.96 5.29
N PHE A 126 15.42 0.40 5.19
CA PHE A 126 14.51 0.20 6.31
C PHE A 126 15.10 -0.77 7.35
N SER A 127 15.68 -1.90 6.91
CA SER A 127 16.33 -2.85 7.83
C SER A 127 17.49 -2.21 8.61
N ARG A 128 18.32 -1.38 7.97
CA ARG A 128 19.37 -0.62 8.67
C ARG A 128 18.80 0.35 9.68
N MET A 129 17.78 1.12 9.28
CA MET A 129 17.10 2.08 10.15
C MET A 129 16.51 1.42 11.40
N LEU A 130 15.89 0.25 11.25
CA LEU A 130 15.39 -0.52 12.39
C LEU A 130 16.51 -0.91 13.34
N SER A 131 17.65 -1.38 12.82
CA SER A 131 18.84 -1.71 13.64
C SER A 131 19.40 -0.48 14.36
N GLU A 132 19.50 0.66 13.67
CA GLU A 132 19.99 1.92 14.24
C GLU A 132 19.10 2.44 15.38
N LEU A 133 17.78 2.26 15.24
CA LEU A 133 16.80 2.64 16.26
C LEU A 133 16.60 1.58 17.35
N GLY A 134 17.23 0.41 17.23
CA GLY A 134 17.02 -0.72 18.13
C GLY A 134 15.60 -1.30 18.07
N LEU A 135 14.92 -1.14 16.93
CA LEU A 135 13.56 -1.62 16.71
C LEU A 135 13.55 -3.09 16.24
N PRO A 136 12.53 -3.87 16.62
CA PRO A 136 12.51 -5.30 16.36
C PRO A 136 12.25 -5.63 14.88
N GLN A 137 13.09 -6.50 14.33
CA GLN A 137 12.94 -7.13 13.02
C GLN A 137 13.43 -8.58 13.11
N PRO A 138 12.99 -9.48 12.22
CA PRO A 138 13.59 -10.81 12.16
C PRO A 138 15.08 -10.70 11.87
N GLU A 139 15.88 -11.68 12.30
CA GLU A 139 17.32 -11.71 12.02
C GLU A 139 17.55 -11.48 10.51
N THR A 140 18.29 -10.43 10.18
CA THR A 140 18.43 -9.98 8.79
C THR A 140 19.90 -9.76 8.45
N GLN A 141 20.33 -10.31 7.33
CA GLN A 141 21.64 -10.06 6.73
C GLN A 141 21.47 -9.45 5.35
N ILE A 142 22.25 -8.42 5.05
CA ILE A 142 22.28 -7.79 3.73
C ILE A 142 23.50 -8.33 2.99
N VAL A 143 23.29 -8.94 1.84
CA VAL A 143 24.31 -9.64 1.06
C VAL A 143 24.42 -9.06 -0.35
N ALA A 144 25.62 -9.18 -0.92
CA ALA A 144 25.91 -8.89 -2.32
C ALA A 144 26.63 -10.09 -2.93
N GLY A 145 26.01 -10.72 -3.94
CA GLY A 145 26.54 -11.89 -4.64
C GLY A 145 26.03 -13.25 -4.14
N ALA A 146 25.99 -14.21 -5.05
CA ALA A 146 25.44 -15.56 -4.81
C ALA A 146 26.26 -16.38 -3.79
N ASP A 147 27.58 -16.22 -3.74
CA ASP A 147 28.43 -16.95 -2.78
C ASP A 147 28.18 -16.50 -1.35
N VAL A 148 28.04 -15.20 -1.13
CA VAL A 148 27.72 -14.62 0.18
C VAL A 148 26.30 -15.02 0.60
N LEU A 149 25.35 -15.01 -0.35
CA LEU A 149 23.99 -15.47 -0.12
C LEU A 149 23.95 -16.90 0.44
N ARG A 150 24.67 -17.84 -0.16
CA ARG A 150 24.73 -19.24 0.31
C ARG A 150 25.21 -19.37 1.74
N ASN A 151 26.17 -18.54 2.17
CA ASN A 151 26.71 -18.58 3.52
C ASN A 151 25.78 -17.94 4.56
N ALA A 152 25.00 -16.92 4.16
CA ALA A 152 24.08 -16.19 5.01
C ALA A 152 22.79 -16.95 5.32
N VAL A 153 22.35 -17.83 4.42
CA VAL A 153 21.04 -18.49 4.53
C VAL A 153 20.98 -19.49 5.69
N ARG A 154 19.90 -19.40 6.47
CA ARG A 154 19.47 -20.38 7.48
C ARG A 154 17.99 -20.65 7.26
N PHE A 155 17.61 -21.91 7.08
CA PHE A 155 16.23 -22.26 6.73
C PHE A 155 15.33 -22.39 7.96
N PRO A 156 14.03 -22.03 7.85
CA PRO A 156 13.43 -21.30 6.72
C PRO A 156 13.77 -19.80 6.77
N CYS A 157 13.96 -19.19 5.59
CA CYS A 157 14.19 -17.75 5.46
C CYS A 157 13.38 -17.13 4.33
N VAL A 158 13.37 -15.80 4.28
CA VAL A 158 12.80 -15.00 3.20
C VAL A 158 13.94 -14.20 2.57
N ILE A 159 14.13 -14.36 1.26
CA ILE A 159 15.05 -13.53 0.48
C ILE A 159 14.26 -12.38 -0.14
N LYS A 160 14.78 -11.15 -0.09
CA LYS A 160 14.13 -9.96 -0.66
C LYS A 160 15.13 -9.11 -1.45
N THR A 161 14.74 -8.57 -2.60
CA THR A 161 15.48 -7.47 -3.22
C THR A 161 15.29 -6.18 -2.43
N ALA A 162 16.24 -5.25 -2.49
CA ALA A 162 16.10 -3.96 -1.84
C ALA A 162 14.91 -3.13 -2.34
N ILE A 163 14.61 -3.21 -3.63
CA ILE A 163 13.49 -2.52 -4.29
C ILE A 163 12.51 -3.58 -4.79
N GLY A 164 11.24 -3.44 -4.41
CA GLY A 164 10.17 -4.34 -4.85
C GLY A 164 8.85 -4.05 -4.13
N THR A 165 7.76 -4.12 -4.88
CA THR A 165 6.38 -3.86 -4.41
C THR A 165 5.47 -5.04 -4.74
N ALA A 166 4.46 -5.28 -3.89
CA ALA A 166 3.46 -6.35 -4.05
C ALA A 166 4.09 -7.74 -4.23
N SER A 167 4.98 -8.08 -3.30
CA SER A 167 5.66 -9.38 -3.23
C SER A 167 6.56 -9.70 -4.43
N ARG A 168 6.81 -8.74 -5.34
CA ARG A 168 7.82 -8.88 -6.38
C ARG A 168 9.21 -8.75 -5.77
N GLY A 169 10.11 -9.65 -6.13
CA GLY A 169 11.46 -9.70 -5.55
C GLY A 169 11.46 -10.24 -4.12
N VAL A 170 10.52 -11.13 -3.77
CA VAL A 170 10.44 -11.81 -2.48
C VAL A 170 10.32 -13.31 -2.71
N TRP A 171 11.19 -14.09 -2.08
CA TRP A 171 11.21 -15.54 -2.16
C TRP A 171 11.15 -16.12 -0.75
N VAL A 172 10.16 -16.98 -0.50
CA VAL A 172 10.13 -17.79 0.72
C VAL A 172 10.96 -19.04 0.44
N VAL A 173 11.99 -19.26 1.24
CA VAL A 173 12.99 -20.31 1.03
C VAL A 173 12.97 -21.27 2.20
N ARG A 174 12.45 -22.48 1.95
CA ARG A 174 12.24 -23.50 2.98
C ARG A 174 13.39 -24.49 3.06
N ASP A 175 14.08 -24.71 1.96
CA ASP A 175 15.16 -25.68 1.84
C ASP A 175 16.16 -25.29 0.73
N GLY A 176 17.13 -26.18 0.48
CA GLY A 176 18.16 -25.98 -0.53
C GLY A 176 17.65 -25.95 -1.98
N ALA A 177 16.51 -26.58 -2.28
CA ALA A 177 15.92 -26.56 -3.62
C ALA A 177 15.29 -25.20 -3.89
N ASP A 178 14.53 -24.66 -2.93
CA ASP A 178 14.01 -23.29 -3.00
C ASP A 178 15.16 -22.28 -3.15
N LEU A 179 16.28 -22.49 -2.42
CA LEU A 179 17.44 -21.59 -2.48
C LEU A 179 18.09 -21.60 -3.86
N ALA A 180 18.20 -22.77 -4.49
CA ALA A 180 18.76 -22.90 -5.83
C ALA A 180 17.91 -22.12 -6.84
N LEU A 181 16.58 -22.29 -6.79
CA LEU A 181 15.64 -21.56 -7.65
C LEU A 181 15.74 -20.04 -7.43
N ALA A 182 15.68 -19.59 -6.17
CA ALA A 182 15.78 -18.17 -5.83
C ALA A 182 17.12 -17.57 -6.29
N SER A 183 18.23 -18.31 -6.11
CA SER A 183 19.56 -17.86 -6.55
C SER A 183 19.63 -17.70 -8.07
N THR A 184 19.11 -18.66 -8.83
CA THR A 184 19.05 -18.55 -10.30
C THR A 184 18.19 -17.37 -10.75
N GLU A 185 17.03 -17.15 -10.14
CA GLU A 185 16.18 -15.99 -10.46
C GLU A 185 16.88 -14.65 -10.12
N LEU A 186 17.60 -14.58 -9.00
CA LEU A 186 18.40 -13.42 -8.62
C LEU A 186 19.52 -13.12 -9.61
N GLU A 187 20.23 -14.15 -10.09
CA GLU A 187 21.29 -14.01 -11.10
C GLU A 187 20.73 -13.57 -12.45
N VAL A 188 19.67 -14.25 -12.94
CA VAL A 188 19.03 -13.92 -14.22
C VAL A 188 18.46 -12.50 -14.21
N GLY A 189 17.89 -12.07 -13.08
CA GLY A 189 17.39 -10.71 -12.88
C GLY A 189 18.47 -9.66 -12.61
N ASN A 190 19.75 -10.06 -12.58
CA ASN A 190 20.89 -9.21 -12.19
C ASN A 190 20.67 -8.48 -10.84
N HIS A 191 19.96 -9.11 -9.91
CA HIS A 191 19.56 -8.49 -8.64
C HIS A 191 20.74 -8.29 -7.68
N PHE A 192 21.83 -9.05 -7.86
CA PHE A 192 23.08 -8.86 -7.11
C PHE A 192 23.88 -7.62 -7.51
N ALA A 193 23.47 -6.89 -8.56
CA ALA A 193 23.99 -5.55 -8.81
C ALA A 193 23.54 -4.54 -7.73
N GLY A 194 22.48 -4.87 -6.99
CA GLY A 194 22.03 -4.15 -5.81
C GLY A 194 22.12 -5.00 -4.55
N GLU A 195 21.40 -4.56 -3.52
CA GLU A 195 21.40 -5.23 -2.22
C GLU A 195 20.28 -6.28 -2.14
N VAL A 196 20.62 -7.43 -1.57
CA VAL A 196 19.67 -8.52 -1.31
C VAL A 196 19.62 -8.77 0.20
N LEU A 197 18.43 -8.90 0.75
CA LEU A 197 18.20 -9.20 2.16
C LEU A 197 17.92 -10.68 2.32
N VAL A 198 18.56 -11.29 3.31
CA VAL A 198 18.25 -12.62 3.82
C VAL A 198 17.68 -12.42 5.22
N GLN A 199 16.40 -12.68 5.38
CA GLN A 199 15.68 -12.46 6.62
C GLN A 199 15.15 -13.79 7.17
N ALA A 200 15.36 -14.07 8.45
CA ALA A 200 14.79 -15.25 9.09
C ALA A 200 13.26 -15.24 8.99
N HIS A 201 12.66 -16.42 8.80
CA HIS A 201 11.21 -16.53 8.76
C HIS A 201 10.62 -16.32 10.16
N ALA A 202 9.76 -15.31 10.32
CA ALA A 202 9.00 -15.08 11.56
C ALA A 202 7.62 -15.74 11.45
N ALA A 203 7.24 -16.53 12.46
CA ALA A 203 5.90 -17.10 12.58
C ALA A 203 5.00 -16.17 13.41
N GLY A 204 3.73 -16.05 13.00
CA GLY A 204 2.75 -15.22 13.68
C GLY A 204 1.73 -14.63 12.71
N ALA A 205 0.90 -13.73 13.19
CA ALA A 205 -0.09 -13.05 12.37
C ALA A 205 0.50 -11.83 11.65
N THR A 206 0.20 -11.70 10.37
CA THR A 206 0.49 -10.48 9.61
C THR A 206 -0.42 -9.35 10.06
N GLU A 207 0.16 -8.23 10.44
CA GLU A 207 -0.54 -7.00 10.80
C GLU A 207 0.07 -5.81 10.04
N LYS A 208 -0.73 -4.76 9.84
CA LYS A 208 -0.32 -3.56 9.12
C LYS A 208 -0.66 -2.34 9.96
N ALA A 209 0.34 -1.51 10.21
CA ALA A 209 0.17 -0.21 10.84
C ALA A 209 0.19 0.89 9.78
N GLN A 210 -0.70 1.87 9.89
CA GLN A 210 -0.74 3.06 9.06
C GLN A 210 -0.63 4.29 9.95
N GLY A 211 0.19 5.25 9.54
CA GLY A 211 0.42 6.50 10.23
C GLY A 211 0.41 7.70 9.29
N VAL A 212 0.00 8.85 9.83
CA VAL A 212 0.15 10.16 9.20
C VAL A 212 1.00 11.01 10.11
N PHE A 213 2.04 11.64 9.53
CA PHE A 213 3.01 12.41 10.28
C PHE A 213 3.05 13.86 9.83
N CYS A 214 3.11 14.78 10.79
CA CYS A 214 3.38 16.18 10.55
C CYS A 214 4.80 16.52 11.05
N ARG A 215 5.79 16.51 10.13
CA ARG A 215 7.18 16.92 10.42
C ARG A 215 7.81 16.15 11.58
N GLY A 216 7.64 14.84 11.56
CA GLY A 216 8.15 13.90 12.55
C GLY A 216 7.12 13.45 13.59
N GLU A 217 6.07 14.23 13.82
CA GLU A 217 5.07 13.94 14.83
C GLU A 217 3.92 13.09 14.28
N LEU A 218 3.61 11.98 14.95
CA LEU A 218 2.53 11.05 14.57
C LEU A 218 1.16 11.65 14.95
N VAL A 219 0.41 12.13 13.96
CA VAL A 219 -0.90 12.78 14.16
C VAL A 219 -2.09 11.85 13.89
N GLY A 220 -1.88 10.74 13.20
CA GLY A 220 -2.92 9.72 12.98
C GLY A 220 -2.33 8.32 12.98
N PHE A 221 -3.07 7.34 13.51
CA PHE A 221 -2.58 5.96 13.63
C PHE A 221 -3.72 4.94 13.58
N HIS A 222 -3.52 3.86 12.82
CA HIS A 222 -4.44 2.74 12.74
C HIS A 222 -3.68 1.43 12.52
N VAL A 223 -4.18 0.32 13.09
CA VAL A 223 -3.61 -1.01 12.87
C VAL A 223 -4.70 -2.01 12.53
N THR A 224 -4.42 -2.85 11.54
CA THR A 224 -5.25 -4.00 11.17
C THR A 224 -4.47 -5.30 11.29
N ARG A 225 -5.10 -6.31 11.90
CA ARG A 225 -4.65 -7.71 11.85
C ARG A 225 -5.31 -8.41 10.67
N GLN A 226 -4.51 -9.10 9.86
CA GLN A 226 -5.01 -9.94 8.78
C GLN A 226 -5.71 -11.18 9.37
N ILE A 227 -6.97 -11.39 9.00
CA ILE A 227 -7.77 -12.55 9.42
C ILE A 227 -7.81 -13.58 8.29
N MET A 228 -7.82 -13.11 7.04
CA MET A 228 -7.78 -13.97 5.86
C MET A 228 -6.92 -13.32 4.79
N GLU A 229 -6.03 -14.11 4.20
CA GLU A 229 -5.23 -13.72 3.04
C GLU A 229 -6.06 -13.70 1.75
N GLY A 230 -5.86 -12.64 0.97
CA GLY A 230 -6.35 -12.46 -0.38
C GLY A 230 -5.35 -12.91 -1.43
N ALA A 231 -5.42 -12.29 -2.61
CA ALA A 231 -4.48 -12.57 -3.67
C ALA A 231 -3.08 -12.03 -3.33
N GLY A 232 -2.04 -12.83 -3.62
CA GLY A 232 -0.64 -12.41 -3.41
C GLY A 232 -0.25 -12.10 -1.96
N GLY A 233 -1.02 -12.57 -0.97
CA GLY A 233 -0.79 -12.33 0.47
C GLY A 233 -1.38 -11.02 1.01
N GLY A 234 -2.11 -10.25 0.18
CA GLY A 234 -2.84 -9.05 0.62
C GLY A 234 -3.98 -9.37 1.58
N ASP A 235 -4.64 -8.35 2.14
CA ASP A 235 -5.75 -8.58 3.08
C ASP A 235 -7.06 -8.85 2.34
N ALA A 236 -7.69 -9.99 2.64
CA ALA A 236 -9.05 -10.26 2.19
C ALA A 236 -10.07 -9.96 3.29
N ILE A 237 -9.75 -10.31 4.54
CA ILE A 237 -10.52 -9.96 5.73
C ILE A 237 -9.52 -9.46 6.77
N LYS A 238 -9.82 -8.33 7.40
CA LYS A 238 -8.96 -7.74 8.42
C LYS A 238 -9.77 -7.17 9.59
N ARG A 239 -9.13 -7.10 10.75
CA ARG A 239 -9.72 -6.61 12.00
C ARG A 239 -8.88 -5.49 12.57
N SER A 240 -9.51 -4.37 12.92
CA SER A 240 -8.86 -3.27 13.63
C SER A 240 -8.46 -3.70 15.05
N VAL A 241 -7.21 -3.42 15.42
CA VAL A 241 -6.63 -3.81 16.71
C VAL A 241 -5.85 -2.65 17.33
N ARG A 242 -5.71 -2.64 18.66
CA ARG A 242 -4.85 -1.70 19.36
C ARG A 242 -3.43 -2.25 19.54
N ARG A 243 -2.43 -1.42 19.22
CA ARG A 243 -1.00 -1.73 19.37
C ARG A 243 -0.23 -0.51 19.85
N ASP A 244 -0.24 -0.28 21.15
CA ASP A 244 0.39 0.92 21.73
C ASP A 244 1.92 0.90 21.57
N ARG A 245 2.56 -0.27 21.66
CA ARG A 245 4.00 -0.43 21.36
C ARG A 245 4.31 -0.05 19.92
N VAL A 246 3.56 -0.60 18.96
CA VAL A 246 3.75 -0.29 17.52
C VAL A 246 3.53 1.19 17.23
N ARG A 247 2.59 1.85 17.92
CA ARG A 247 2.39 3.30 17.82
C ARG A 247 3.64 4.07 18.26
N GLY A 248 4.24 3.67 19.38
CA GLY A 248 5.48 4.27 19.89
C GLY A 248 6.66 4.07 18.94
N ASP A 249 6.80 2.86 18.40
CA ASP A 249 7.85 2.51 17.44
C ASP A 249 7.68 3.31 16.12
N LEU A 250 6.46 3.43 15.59
CA LEU A 250 6.17 4.29 14.43
C LEU A 250 6.50 5.76 14.69
N ALA A 251 6.18 6.27 15.89
CA ALA A 251 6.52 7.64 16.28
C ALA A 251 8.04 7.84 16.38
N ALA A 252 8.81 6.83 16.80
CA ALA A 252 10.27 6.90 16.79
C ALA A 252 10.82 6.97 15.36
N ILE A 253 10.33 6.13 14.44
CA ILE A 253 10.68 6.15 13.01
C ILE A 253 10.35 7.52 12.40
N GLY A 254 9.14 8.03 12.64
CA GLY A 254 8.70 9.34 12.13
C GLY A 254 9.63 10.47 12.56
N ARG A 255 9.94 10.55 13.85
CA ARG A 255 10.86 11.58 14.38
C ARG A 255 12.26 11.46 13.82
N HIS A 256 12.82 10.25 13.74
CA HIS A 256 14.15 10.01 13.19
C HIS A 256 14.27 10.49 11.73
N LEU A 257 13.23 10.26 10.92
CA LEU A 257 13.21 10.64 9.52
C LEU A 257 12.72 12.07 9.26
N ALA A 258 12.29 12.79 10.30
CA ALA A 258 11.49 14.01 10.19
C ALA A 258 10.32 13.82 9.21
N TRP A 259 9.63 12.67 9.29
CA TRP A 259 8.66 12.25 8.29
C TRP A 259 7.48 13.22 8.17
N HIS A 260 7.05 13.51 6.96
CA HIS A 260 5.87 14.32 6.69
C HIS A 260 5.04 13.65 5.60
N GLY A 261 3.77 13.40 5.86
CA GLY A 261 2.92 12.58 4.99
C GLY A 261 2.60 11.22 5.61
N ALA A 262 2.13 10.29 4.77
CA ALA A 262 1.73 8.96 5.20
C ALA A 262 2.87 7.95 5.19
N LEU A 263 2.80 6.96 6.08
CA LEU A 263 3.71 5.83 6.18
C LEU A 263 2.93 4.63 6.71
N SER A 264 3.09 3.47 6.10
CA SER A 264 2.54 2.21 6.58
C SER A 264 3.66 1.19 6.74
N ILE A 265 3.57 0.33 7.76
CA ILE A 265 4.56 -0.70 8.05
C ILE A 265 3.83 -2.03 8.23
N ASP A 266 4.35 -3.05 7.55
CA ASP A 266 3.91 -4.42 7.68
C ASP A 266 4.77 -5.12 8.73
N PHE A 267 4.15 -5.87 9.63
CA PHE A 267 4.84 -6.59 10.69
C PHE A 267 4.20 -7.93 10.98
N ILE A 268 5.01 -8.85 11.49
CA ILE A 268 4.52 -10.11 12.04
C ILE A 268 4.36 -9.93 13.55
N MET A 269 3.19 -10.27 14.06
CA MET A 269 2.92 -10.36 15.49
C MET A 269 2.99 -11.83 15.92
N PRO A 270 4.05 -12.25 16.63
CA PRO A 270 4.16 -13.61 17.17
C PRO A 270 2.99 -14.00 18.06
N ASP A 271 2.64 -15.27 18.07
CA ASP A 271 1.52 -15.79 18.88
C ASP A 271 1.79 -15.75 20.39
N ASP A 272 3.07 -15.63 20.78
CA ASP A 272 3.50 -15.47 22.18
C ASP A 272 3.50 -14.02 22.67
N ASP A 273 3.10 -13.07 21.81
CA ASP A 273 3.03 -11.63 22.07
C ASP A 273 4.36 -11.01 22.55
N SER A 274 5.50 -11.63 22.17
CA SER A 274 6.85 -11.14 22.49
C SER A 274 7.17 -9.75 21.89
N GLY A 275 6.38 -9.33 20.89
CA GLY A 275 6.45 -8.02 20.25
C GLY A 275 6.46 -8.11 18.73
N PRO A 276 6.27 -6.98 18.04
CA PRO A 276 6.22 -6.96 16.58
C PRO A 276 7.58 -7.28 15.98
N PHE A 277 7.61 -7.94 14.82
CA PHE A 277 8.76 -8.00 13.92
C PHE A 277 8.43 -7.22 12.66
N TYR A 278 9.06 -6.06 12.47
CA TYR A 278 8.86 -5.22 11.29
C TYR A 278 9.51 -5.85 10.05
N ILE A 279 8.77 -5.95 8.94
CA ILE A 279 9.21 -6.71 7.76
C ILE A 279 9.17 -5.93 6.44
N ASP A 280 8.35 -4.88 6.33
CA ASP A 280 8.28 -4.01 5.15
C ASP A 280 7.77 -2.62 5.49
N CYS A 281 8.18 -1.63 4.72
CA CYS A 281 7.79 -0.23 4.90
C CYS A 281 7.26 0.33 3.59
N ASN A 282 6.06 0.90 3.65
CA ASN A 282 5.31 1.45 2.54
C ASN A 282 5.12 2.95 2.78
N PRO A 283 5.84 3.86 2.11
CA PRO A 283 5.78 5.31 2.33
C PRO A 283 4.50 5.97 1.78
N ARG A 284 3.34 5.46 2.22
CA ARG A 284 1.99 5.79 1.77
C ARG A 284 0.94 5.24 2.74
N LEU A 285 -0.33 5.61 2.55
CA LEU A 285 -1.46 4.86 3.13
C LEU A 285 -1.69 3.57 2.35
N VAL A 286 -2.08 2.51 3.05
CA VAL A 286 -2.42 1.22 2.46
C VAL A 286 -3.83 0.87 2.86
N GLU A 287 -4.77 0.98 1.91
CA GLU A 287 -6.18 0.61 2.15
C GLU A 287 -6.80 1.38 3.34
N PRO A 288 -6.96 2.71 3.21
CA PRO A 288 -7.33 3.59 4.30
C PRO A 288 -8.79 3.45 4.77
N MET A 289 -9.65 2.70 4.05
CA MET A 289 -11.08 2.62 4.38
C MET A 289 -11.31 1.89 5.71
N ALA A 290 -10.46 0.93 6.08
CA ALA A 290 -10.53 0.29 7.39
C ALA A 290 -10.33 1.28 8.55
N ALA A 291 -9.37 2.21 8.42
CA ALA A 291 -9.15 3.26 9.41
C ALA A 291 -10.38 4.17 9.54
N TRP A 292 -10.93 4.59 8.39
CA TRP A 292 -12.14 5.40 8.34
C TRP A 292 -13.33 4.70 9.01
N LEU A 293 -13.58 3.42 8.71
CA LEU A 293 -14.65 2.62 9.32
C LEU A 293 -14.42 2.37 10.82
N ALA A 294 -13.18 2.42 11.27
CA ALA A 294 -12.80 2.40 12.67
C ALA A 294 -12.79 3.78 13.35
N GLY A 295 -13.23 4.83 12.66
CA GLY A 295 -13.43 6.17 13.20
C GLY A 295 -12.20 7.08 13.16
N VAL A 296 -11.16 6.72 12.40
CA VAL A 296 -9.95 7.53 12.23
C VAL A 296 -9.79 7.89 10.76
N ASP A 297 -9.96 9.17 10.45
CA ASP A 297 -9.80 9.67 9.09
C ASP A 297 -8.35 10.04 8.78
N LEU A 298 -7.57 9.03 8.40
CA LEU A 298 -6.18 9.23 7.99
C LEU A 298 -6.07 10.03 6.68
N VAL A 299 -7.11 10.04 5.85
CA VAL A 299 -7.08 10.75 4.57
C VAL A 299 -7.24 12.25 4.82
N ASP A 300 -8.20 12.69 5.63
CA ASP A 300 -8.33 14.11 6.02
C ASP A 300 -7.06 14.65 6.69
N LEU A 301 -6.48 13.91 7.64
CA LEU A 301 -5.22 14.32 8.26
C LEU A 301 -4.14 14.55 7.20
N LEU A 302 -4.03 13.64 6.22
CA LEU A 302 -3.07 13.74 5.12
C LEU A 302 -3.33 14.96 4.22
N LEU A 303 -4.60 15.27 3.93
CA LEU A 303 -4.98 16.48 3.19
C LEU A 303 -4.60 17.75 3.95
N ARG A 304 -4.95 17.81 5.25
CA ARG A 304 -4.67 18.98 6.11
C ARG A 304 -3.18 19.27 6.21
N ILE A 305 -2.35 18.24 6.44
CA ILE A 305 -0.89 18.45 6.46
C ILE A 305 -0.34 18.79 5.07
N SER A 306 -0.95 18.30 3.99
CA SER A 306 -0.56 18.67 2.61
C SER A 306 -0.81 20.15 2.33
N LEU A 307 -1.81 20.74 2.97
CA LEU A 307 -2.12 22.18 2.94
C LEU A 307 -1.28 23.00 3.95
N GLY A 308 -0.34 22.36 4.65
CA GLY A 308 0.55 23.02 5.61
C GLY A 308 -0.02 23.17 7.02
N GLU A 309 -1.17 22.57 7.32
CA GLU A 309 -1.75 22.60 8.66
C GLU A 309 -0.96 21.76 9.67
N THR A 310 -1.24 22.01 10.95
CA THR A 310 -0.76 21.21 12.10
C THR A 310 -1.97 20.67 12.84
N PRO A 311 -2.59 19.57 12.36
CA PRO A 311 -3.77 19.02 13.00
C PRO A 311 -3.40 18.45 14.38
N ASP A 312 -4.37 18.51 15.30
CA ASP A 312 -4.29 17.77 16.55
C ASP A 312 -4.21 16.25 16.29
N VAL A 313 -3.66 15.54 17.27
CA VAL A 313 -3.57 14.08 17.21
C VAL A 313 -4.98 13.49 17.19
N ALA A 314 -5.25 12.66 16.18
CA ALA A 314 -6.51 11.98 16.02
C ALA A 314 -6.83 11.04 17.20
N PRO A 315 -8.11 10.80 17.48
CA PRO A 315 -8.52 9.88 18.54
C PRO A 315 -8.03 8.46 18.26
N ALA A 316 -8.01 7.64 19.33
CA ALA A 316 -7.72 6.22 19.20
C ALA A 316 -8.76 5.53 18.29
N THR A 317 -8.28 4.58 17.50
CA THR A 317 -9.14 3.78 16.62
C THR A 317 -10.07 2.87 17.41
N ARG A 318 -11.27 2.61 16.88
CA ARG A 318 -12.19 1.64 17.47
C ARG A 318 -11.71 0.21 17.17
N GLU A 319 -11.49 -0.55 18.23
CA GLU A 319 -11.07 -1.95 18.13
C GLU A 319 -12.21 -2.88 17.67
N GLY A 320 -11.83 -4.03 17.09
CA GLY A 320 -12.75 -5.09 16.73
C GLY A 320 -13.59 -4.83 15.47
N VAL A 321 -13.41 -3.68 14.80
CA VAL A 321 -14.03 -3.42 13.50
C VAL A 321 -13.47 -4.41 12.48
N VAL A 322 -14.36 -5.17 11.82
CA VAL A 322 -13.98 -6.14 10.80
C VAL A 322 -14.35 -5.59 9.43
N THR A 323 -13.41 -5.63 8.49
CA THR A 323 -13.64 -5.28 7.08
C THR A 323 -13.24 -6.43 6.17
N HIS A 324 -13.78 -6.43 4.96
CA HIS A 324 -13.42 -7.39 3.93
C HIS A 324 -13.33 -6.72 2.55
N GLN A 325 -12.59 -7.36 1.65
CA GLN A 325 -12.53 -7.03 0.23
C GLN A 325 -12.97 -8.25 -0.58
N ALA A 326 -14.23 -8.28 -1.01
CA ALA A 326 -14.85 -9.39 -1.72
C ALA A 326 -14.04 -9.85 -2.93
N MET A 327 -13.48 -8.90 -3.69
CA MET A 327 -12.60 -9.22 -4.82
C MET A 327 -11.35 -9.98 -4.38
N GLN A 328 -10.72 -9.58 -3.27
CA GLN A 328 -9.53 -10.24 -2.74
C GLN A 328 -9.85 -11.62 -2.17
N VAL A 329 -11.01 -11.80 -1.54
CA VAL A 329 -11.46 -13.11 -1.05
C VAL A 329 -11.64 -14.08 -2.23
N LEU A 330 -12.31 -13.65 -3.30
CA LEU A 330 -12.52 -14.46 -4.50
C LEU A 330 -11.21 -14.81 -5.20
N LEU A 331 -10.35 -13.82 -5.43
CA LEU A 331 -9.06 -14.05 -6.08
C LEU A 331 -8.14 -14.93 -5.22
N GLY A 332 -8.07 -14.69 -3.90
CA GLY A 332 -7.28 -15.48 -2.97
C GLY A 332 -7.76 -16.93 -2.88
N SER A 333 -9.07 -17.16 -2.81
CA SER A 333 -9.66 -18.51 -2.85
C SER A 333 -9.28 -19.24 -4.13
N ALA A 334 -9.43 -18.61 -5.30
CA ALA A 334 -9.08 -19.20 -6.57
C ALA A 334 -7.56 -19.49 -6.70
N GLN A 335 -6.69 -18.62 -6.19
CA GLN A 335 -5.24 -18.84 -6.19
C GLN A 335 -4.81 -19.98 -5.28
N ARG A 336 -5.57 -20.27 -4.22
CA ARG A 336 -5.37 -21.42 -3.33
C ARG A 336 -6.02 -22.72 -3.83
N GLY A 337 -6.49 -22.73 -5.08
CA GLY A 337 -7.07 -23.91 -5.71
C GLY A 337 -8.57 -24.10 -5.50
N GLY A 338 -9.28 -23.08 -4.99
CA GLY A 338 -10.74 -23.10 -4.86
C GLY A 338 -11.45 -23.28 -6.20
N ASP A 339 -12.49 -24.11 -6.21
CA ASP A 339 -13.26 -24.42 -7.42
C ASP A 339 -14.46 -23.49 -7.60
N ARG A 340 -15.28 -23.73 -8.64
CA ARG A 340 -16.45 -22.90 -8.93
C ARG A 340 -17.51 -22.94 -7.81
N ARG A 341 -17.65 -24.07 -7.10
CA ARG A 341 -18.60 -24.21 -6.00
C ARG A 341 -18.13 -23.38 -4.81
N ASP A 342 -16.83 -23.42 -4.50
CA ASP A 342 -16.25 -22.58 -3.45
C ASP A 342 -16.51 -21.10 -3.71
N LEU A 343 -16.26 -20.64 -4.94
CA LEU A 343 -16.51 -19.26 -5.35
C LEU A 343 -18.00 -18.88 -5.27
N LEU A 344 -18.92 -19.77 -5.66
CA LEU A 344 -20.37 -19.53 -5.51
C LEU A 344 -20.78 -19.47 -4.03
N CYS A 345 -20.19 -20.31 -3.17
CA CYS A 345 -20.41 -20.27 -1.73
C CYS A 345 -19.92 -18.95 -1.13
N ILE A 346 -18.73 -18.48 -1.50
CA ILE A 346 -18.20 -17.17 -1.10
C ILE A 346 -19.17 -16.05 -1.53
N CYS A 347 -19.57 -16.02 -2.80
CA CYS A 347 -20.53 -15.02 -3.30
C CYS A 347 -21.84 -15.02 -2.50
N ARG A 348 -22.38 -16.22 -2.23
CA ARG A 348 -23.59 -16.39 -1.41
C ARG A 348 -23.38 -15.88 0.02
N ASP A 349 -22.27 -16.23 0.64
CA ASP A 349 -22.03 -15.91 2.06
C ASP A 349 -21.74 -14.42 2.26
N ILE A 350 -21.06 -13.77 1.30
CA ILE A 350 -20.94 -12.30 1.25
C ILE A 350 -22.33 -11.66 1.09
N TRP A 351 -23.13 -12.12 0.13
CA TRP A 351 -24.46 -11.56 -0.14
C TRP A 351 -25.40 -11.71 1.06
N CYS A 352 -25.41 -12.89 1.69
CA CYS A 352 -26.22 -13.20 2.86
C CYS A 352 -25.60 -12.74 4.19
N ARG A 353 -24.38 -12.17 4.18
CA ARG A 353 -23.62 -11.75 5.37
C ARG A 353 -23.49 -12.86 6.42
N ARG A 354 -23.02 -14.03 5.99
CA ARG A 354 -22.84 -15.24 6.82
C ARG A 354 -21.36 -15.54 7.06
N GLY A 355 -21.07 -16.37 8.06
CA GLY A 355 -19.70 -16.81 8.38
C GLY A 355 -18.80 -15.62 8.69
N ASP A 356 -17.61 -15.58 8.07
CA ASP A 356 -16.62 -14.51 8.24
C ASP A 356 -17.11 -13.12 7.76
N TYR A 357 -18.21 -13.08 7.01
CA TYR A 357 -18.84 -11.84 6.52
C TYR A 357 -19.91 -11.30 7.47
N ALA A 358 -20.26 -12.04 8.52
CA ALA A 358 -21.21 -11.59 9.52
C ALA A 358 -20.61 -10.43 10.33
N GLY A 359 -21.23 -9.26 10.24
CA GLY A 359 -20.77 -8.06 10.96
C GLY A 359 -19.53 -7.38 10.37
N SER A 360 -18.99 -7.85 9.24
CA SER A 360 -17.92 -7.16 8.53
C SER A 360 -18.45 -6.22 7.43
N THR A 361 -17.60 -5.28 7.02
CA THR A 361 -17.96 -4.26 6.03
C THR A 361 -17.07 -4.34 4.79
N GLU A 362 -17.67 -4.39 3.60
CA GLU A 362 -16.95 -4.33 2.32
C GLU A 362 -16.30 -2.95 2.15
N GLU A 363 -14.99 -2.91 1.94
CA GLU A 363 -14.22 -1.66 1.87
C GLU A 363 -13.83 -1.25 0.45
N LEU A 364 -13.57 -2.21 -0.44
CA LEU A 364 -13.03 -1.96 -1.78
C LEU A 364 -14.12 -1.63 -2.80
N THR A 365 -15.22 -2.37 -2.76
CA THR A 365 -16.36 -2.24 -3.69
C THR A 365 -17.70 -2.06 -2.97
N PRO A 366 -17.86 -0.99 -2.16
CA PRO A 366 -19.03 -0.80 -1.32
C PRO A 366 -20.25 -0.34 -2.14
N VAL A 367 -20.90 -1.29 -2.83
CA VAL A 367 -21.99 -1.08 -3.82
C VAL A 367 -23.14 -0.19 -3.30
N ARG A 368 -23.41 -0.23 -1.99
CA ARG A 368 -24.48 0.57 -1.37
C ARG A 368 -24.23 2.08 -1.46
N ILE A 369 -22.98 2.50 -1.35
CA ILE A 369 -22.57 3.92 -1.40
C ILE A 369 -21.97 4.30 -2.76
N ASP A 370 -21.37 3.34 -3.46
CA ASP A 370 -20.81 3.53 -4.79
C ASP A 370 -21.23 2.40 -5.73
N ARG A 371 -22.32 2.63 -6.46
CA ARG A 371 -22.92 1.63 -7.34
C ARG A 371 -22.03 1.26 -8.52
N LEU A 372 -21.12 2.14 -8.97
CA LEU A 372 -20.23 1.83 -10.11
C LEU A 372 -19.18 0.77 -9.73
N SER A 373 -18.84 0.67 -8.44
CA SER A 373 -17.86 -0.29 -7.93
C SER A 373 -18.27 -1.76 -8.09
N VAL A 374 -19.54 -2.03 -8.38
CA VAL A 374 -20.03 -3.39 -8.64
C VAL A 374 -19.42 -3.97 -9.92
N ALA A 375 -19.07 -3.13 -10.91
CA ALA A 375 -18.57 -3.59 -12.20
C ALA A 375 -17.27 -4.43 -12.09
N PRO A 376 -16.18 -3.95 -11.44
CA PRO A 376 -14.97 -4.75 -11.28
C PRO A 376 -15.20 -6.00 -10.42
N LEU A 377 -16.03 -5.94 -9.38
CA LEU A 377 -16.37 -7.10 -8.56
C LEU A 377 -17.08 -8.19 -9.38
N MET A 378 -18.14 -7.82 -10.10
CA MET A 378 -18.90 -8.74 -10.94
C MET A 378 -18.05 -9.31 -12.06
N MET A 379 -17.23 -8.49 -12.70
CA MET A 379 -16.31 -8.96 -13.76
C MET A 379 -15.35 -10.01 -13.21
N THR A 380 -14.73 -9.76 -12.05
CA THR A 380 -13.85 -10.74 -11.38
C THR A 380 -14.59 -12.02 -11.04
N ALA A 381 -15.75 -11.93 -10.40
CA ALA A 381 -16.55 -13.11 -10.05
C ALA A 381 -16.92 -13.94 -11.30
N LEU A 382 -17.41 -13.30 -12.37
CA LEU A 382 -17.79 -13.99 -13.60
C LEU A 382 -16.59 -14.66 -14.28
N LEU A 383 -15.44 -13.98 -14.38
CA LEU A 383 -14.24 -14.54 -15.00
C LEU A 383 -13.71 -15.74 -14.20
N LEU A 384 -13.72 -15.66 -12.86
CA LEU A 384 -13.29 -16.78 -12.01
C LEU A 384 -14.28 -17.96 -12.07
N LEU A 385 -15.59 -17.70 -12.23
CA LEU A 385 -16.58 -18.75 -12.46
C LEU A 385 -16.40 -19.41 -13.83
N VAL A 386 -15.98 -18.68 -14.85
CA VAL A 386 -15.59 -19.26 -16.15
C VAL A 386 -14.34 -20.12 -15.98
N SER A 387 -13.29 -19.58 -15.36
CA SER A 387 -12.05 -20.31 -15.09
C SER A 387 -11.32 -19.75 -13.86
N PRO A 388 -11.23 -20.51 -12.75
CA PRO A 388 -10.50 -20.08 -11.55
C PRO A 388 -9.01 -19.80 -11.80
N GLY A 389 -8.41 -20.46 -12.81
CA GLY A 389 -7.02 -20.24 -13.21
C GLY A 389 -6.74 -18.83 -13.74
N LEU A 390 -7.77 -18.07 -14.13
CA LEU A 390 -7.62 -16.66 -14.50
C LEU A 390 -7.21 -15.77 -13.32
N SER A 391 -7.28 -16.25 -12.07
CA SER A 391 -6.88 -15.51 -10.88
C SER A 391 -5.44 -15.00 -10.91
N HIS A 392 -4.50 -15.77 -11.47
CA HIS A 392 -3.10 -15.35 -11.61
C HIS A 392 -2.93 -14.21 -12.62
N VAL A 393 -3.75 -14.19 -13.67
CA VAL A 393 -3.74 -13.12 -14.67
C VAL A 393 -4.43 -11.88 -14.10
N LEU A 394 -5.60 -12.05 -13.49
CA LEU A 394 -6.40 -10.95 -12.94
C LEU A 394 -5.69 -10.21 -11.82
N ALA A 395 -5.00 -10.92 -10.92
CA ALA A 395 -4.20 -10.29 -9.87
C ALA A 395 -3.01 -9.49 -10.41
N LYS A 396 -2.59 -9.71 -11.67
CA LYS A 396 -1.46 -9.03 -12.30
C LYS A 396 -1.89 -8.03 -13.40
N ARG A 397 -3.12 -8.08 -13.89
CA ARG A 397 -3.57 -7.33 -15.08
C ARG A 397 -3.75 -5.85 -14.77
N GLY A 398 -3.10 -4.99 -15.56
CA GLY A 398 -3.10 -3.53 -15.33
C GLY A 398 -2.17 -3.06 -14.21
N TRP A 399 -1.56 -3.99 -13.48
CA TRP A 399 -0.68 -3.74 -12.34
C TRP A 399 0.79 -3.81 -12.77
N GLY A 400 1.46 -2.66 -12.86
CA GLY A 400 2.90 -2.63 -13.17
C GLY A 400 3.45 -1.33 -13.73
N ALA A 401 2.72 -0.64 -14.60
CA ALA A 401 3.23 0.57 -15.27
C ALA A 401 3.44 1.77 -14.33
N HIS A 402 2.79 1.74 -13.17
CA HIS A 402 2.95 2.72 -12.10
C HIS A 402 3.90 2.25 -10.99
N LEU A 403 4.45 1.03 -11.07
CA LEU A 403 5.35 0.49 -10.05
C LEU A 403 6.80 0.90 -10.32
N LEU A 404 7.56 1.11 -9.24
CA LEU A 404 9.00 1.27 -9.33
C LEU A 404 9.68 -0.08 -9.53
N ASP A 405 10.77 -0.06 -10.27
CA ASP A 405 11.81 -1.08 -10.22
C ASP A 405 13.18 -0.42 -10.08
N ALA A 406 14.23 -1.25 -9.98
CA ALA A 406 15.59 -0.76 -9.82
C ALA A 406 16.02 0.20 -10.96
N GLY A 407 15.58 -0.04 -12.20
CA GLY A 407 15.90 0.82 -13.33
C GLY A 407 15.20 2.18 -13.25
N THR A 408 13.89 2.19 -12.93
CA THR A 408 13.13 3.43 -12.74
C THR A 408 13.67 4.23 -11.55
N VAL A 409 14.00 3.56 -10.44
CA VAL A 409 14.59 4.23 -9.26
C VAL A 409 15.92 4.88 -9.62
N ALA A 410 16.82 4.15 -10.27
CA ALA A 410 18.11 4.70 -10.70
C ALA A 410 17.95 5.91 -11.64
N ALA A 411 16.96 5.88 -12.55
CA ALA A 411 16.67 7.01 -13.42
C ALA A 411 16.20 8.25 -12.64
N ILE A 412 15.29 8.08 -11.67
CA ILE A 412 14.79 9.17 -10.81
C ILE A 412 15.88 9.71 -9.89
N GLU A 413 16.77 8.83 -9.40
CA GLU A 413 17.85 9.22 -8.49
C GLU A 413 18.93 10.05 -9.17
N SER A 414 19.12 9.89 -10.48
CA SER A 414 20.15 10.60 -11.24
C SER A 414 20.15 12.11 -10.99
N GLU A 415 21.34 12.72 -11.01
CA GLU A 415 21.49 14.16 -10.78
C GLU A 415 20.82 15.01 -11.87
N MET A 416 20.64 14.44 -13.07
CA MET A 416 20.08 15.12 -14.24
C MET A 416 18.55 15.02 -14.33
N PHE A 417 17.86 14.46 -13.32
CA PHE A 417 16.41 14.22 -13.36
C PHE A 417 15.54 15.48 -13.19
#